data_AF-A0A182EDB8-F1
#
_entry.id   AF-A0A182EDB8-F1
#
_cell.length_a   1.000
_cell.length_b   1.000
_cell.length_c   1.000
_cell.angle_alpha   90.00
_cell.angle_beta   90.00
_cell.angle_gamma   90.00
#
_symmetry.space_group_name_H-M   'P 1'
#
loop_
_entity.id
_entity.type
_entity.pdbx_description
1 polymer ?
#
loop_
_entity_poly.entity_id
_entity_poly.type
_entity_poly.pdbx_seq_one_letter_code
_entity_poly.pdbx_strand_id
1 'polypeptide(L)'
;MLSALLNIIEAVIADGGAVLVHCVAGVSRSSTICLAFLTKYRCRSLRDAYFLMFSKRPLVRPNIGFWRQLIQFEQEVKHGPASVTMVFDETQTDQLLPDVYLNQAIQPMQPIWITLLVVGAVLLFLRYIITR
;
A
#
# COMPACT_ATOMS: atom_id res chain seq x y z
N MET A 1 16.21 -16.13 1.67
CA MET A 1 14.88 -16.73 1.90
C MET A 1 13.76 -15.87 1.31
N LEU A 2 13.57 -14.60 1.75
CA LEU A 2 12.54 -13.71 1.21
C LEU A 2 12.66 -13.51 -0.31
N SER A 3 13.86 -13.22 -0.81
CA SER A 3 14.12 -13.04 -2.25
C SER A 3 13.65 -14.23 -3.11
N ALA A 4 13.93 -15.47 -2.68
CA ALA A 4 13.51 -16.67 -3.39
C ALA A 4 11.98 -16.83 -3.43
N LEU A 5 11.29 -16.57 -2.31
CA LEU A 5 9.83 -16.57 -2.28
C LEU A 5 9.24 -15.54 -3.27
N LEU A 6 9.79 -14.31 -3.29
CA LEU A 6 9.31 -13.28 -4.21
C LEU A 6 9.52 -13.67 -5.68
N ASN A 7 10.62 -14.37 -6.00
CA ASN A 7 10.85 -14.89 -7.36
C ASN A 7 9.80 -15.94 -7.75
N ILE A 8 9.39 -16.81 -6.82
CA ILE A 8 8.33 -17.79 -7.08
C ILE A 8 6.99 -17.10 -7.34
N ILE A 9 6.63 -16.11 -6.52
CA ILE A 9 5.41 -15.31 -6.72
C ILE A 9 5.44 -14.65 -8.11
N GLU A 10 6.58 -14.08 -8.49
CA GLU A 10 6.76 -13.45 -9.80
C GLU A 10 6.59 -14.44 -10.94
N ALA A 11 7.21 -15.61 -10.86
CA ALA A 11 7.12 -16.65 -11.89
C ALA A 11 5.67 -17.10 -12.11
N VAL A 12 4.92 -17.38 -11.04
CA VAL A 12 3.51 -17.79 -11.14
C VAL A 12 2.66 -16.71 -11.81
N ILE A 13 2.89 -15.44 -11.48
CA ILE A 13 2.14 -14.31 -12.09
C ILE A 13 2.55 -14.11 -13.56
N ALA A 14 3.84 -14.25 -13.88
CA ALA A 14 4.34 -14.14 -15.26
C ALA A 14 3.77 -15.23 -16.19
N ASP A 15 3.51 -16.43 -15.65
CA ASP A 15 2.86 -17.53 -16.36
C ASP A 15 1.33 -17.39 -16.46
N GLY A 16 0.77 -16.24 -16.04
CA GLY A 16 -0.66 -15.95 -16.09
C GLY A 16 -1.48 -16.51 -14.91
N GLY A 17 -0.81 -17.06 -13.89
CA GLY A 17 -1.43 -17.53 -12.66
C GLY A 17 -1.75 -16.41 -11.66
N ALA A 18 -2.31 -16.82 -10.52
CA ALA A 18 -2.62 -15.92 -9.40
C ALA A 18 -2.10 -16.50 -8.08
N VAL A 19 -1.65 -15.63 -7.17
CA VAL A 19 -1.13 -16.03 -5.85
C VAL A 19 -1.91 -15.32 -4.75
N LEU A 20 -2.47 -16.10 -3.82
CA LEU A 20 -3.05 -15.59 -2.59
C LEU A 20 -2.02 -15.60 -1.46
N VAL A 21 -1.61 -14.41 -1.01
CA VAL A 21 -0.77 -14.27 0.19
C VAL A 21 -1.66 -13.86 1.37
N HIS A 22 -1.79 -14.75 2.36
CA HIS A 22 -2.63 -14.50 3.53
C HIS A 22 -1.90 -14.71 4.86
N CYS A 23 -2.44 -14.10 5.90
CA CYS A 23 -2.12 -14.41 7.30
C CYS A 23 -3.42 -14.35 8.09
N VAL A 24 -3.37 -14.38 9.43
CA VAL A 24 -4.60 -14.42 10.27
C VAL A 24 -5.51 -13.20 10.01
N ALA A 25 -5.00 -11.98 10.20
CA ALA A 25 -5.81 -10.75 10.04
C ALA A 25 -5.59 -10.04 8.69
N GLY A 26 -4.64 -10.49 7.88
CA GLY A 26 -4.19 -9.76 6.69
C GLY A 26 -3.64 -8.35 6.97
N VAL A 27 -3.16 -8.08 8.18
CA VAL A 27 -2.71 -6.74 8.62
C VAL A 27 -1.19 -6.57 8.51
N SER A 28 -0.42 -7.58 8.95
CA SER A 28 1.02 -7.44 9.20
C SER A 28 1.89 -8.42 8.41
N ARG A 29 1.80 -9.74 8.65
CA ARG A 29 2.69 -10.72 8.00
C ARG A 29 2.50 -10.81 6.47
N SER A 30 1.25 -10.98 6.02
CA SER A 30 0.98 -11.10 4.59
C SER A 30 1.20 -9.79 3.85
N SER A 31 0.84 -8.66 4.47
CA SER A 31 1.10 -7.34 3.89
C SER A 31 2.58 -7.06 3.75
N THR A 32 3.44 -7.47 4.70
CA THR A 32 4.91 -7.39 4.55
C THR A 32 5.41 -8.10 3.30
N ILE A 33 4.96 -9.34 3.06
CA ILE A 33 5.36 -10.10 1.86
C ILE A 33 4.89 -9.39 0.59
N CYS A 34 3.65 -8.92 0.57
CA CYS A 34 3.11 -8.18 -0.57
C CYS A 34 3.83 -6.83 -0.79
N LEU A 35 4.22 -6.12 0.27
CA LEU A 35 4.97 -4.86 0.16
C LEU A 35 6.35 -5.10 -0.40
N ALA A 36 7.04 -6.15 0.06
CA ALA A 36 8.34 -6.55 -0.49
C ALA A 36 8.22 -6.93 -1.98
N PHE A 37 7.17 -7.68 -2.35
CA PHE A 37 6.88 -8.04 -3.74
C PHE A 37 6.66 -6.81 -4.63
N LEU A 38 5.76 -5.91 -4.21
CA LEU A 38 5.45 -4.68 -4.94
C LEU A 38 6.70 -3.82 -5.07
N THR A 39 7.45 -3.64 -3.98
CA THR A 39 8.71 -2.87 -3.96
C THR A 39 9.69 -3.45 -4.97
N LYS A 40 9.90 -4.76 -5.00
CA LYS A 40 10.87 -5.38 -5.90
C LYS A 40 10.46 -5.24 -7.37
N TYR A 41 9.21 -5.54 -7.71
CA TYR A 41 8.83 -5.80 -9.10
C TYR A 41 7.80 -4.85 -9.72
N ARG A 42 6.97 -4.16 -8.93
CA ARG A 42 5.85 -3.36 -9.47
C ARG A 42 5.96 -1.86 -9.21
N CYS A 43 6.69 -1.46 -8.18
CA CYS A 43 6.79 -0.07 -7.72
C CYS A 43 8.22 0.44 -7.80
N ARG A 44 8.36 1.77 -7.90
CA ARG A 44 9.66 2.44 -7.89
C ARG A 44 10.26 2.49 -6.49
N SER A 45 9.42 2.61 -5.46
CA SER A 45 9.84 2.68 -4.05
C SER A 45 8.91 1.89 -3.12
N LEU A 46 9.37 1.65 -1.89
CA LEU A 46 8.58 1.07 -0.78
C LEU A 46 7.42 1.99 -0.39
N ARG A 47 7.63 3.31 -0.41
CA ARG A 47 6.56 4.31 -0.21
C ARG A 47 5.44 4.15 -1.24
N ASP A 48 5.79 4.03 -2.52
CA ASP A 48 4.80 3.82 -3.59
C ASP A 48 4.07 2.49 -3.41
N ALA A 49 4.80 1.42 -3.07
CA ALA A 49 4.23 0.11 -2.78
C ALA A 49 3.24 0.17 -1.61
N TYR A 50 3.57 0.94 -0.57
CA TYR A 50 2.70 1.16 0.57
C TYR A 50 1.40 1.86 0.17
N PHE A 51 1.47 3.01 -0.50
CA PHE A 51 0.27 3.74 -0.88
C PHE A 51 -0.58 2.99 -1.90
N LEU A 52 0.05 2.26 -2.84
CA LEU A 52 -0.67 1.36 -3.74
C LEU A 52 -1.46 0.30 -2.96
N MET A 53 -0.82 -0.39 -2.02
CA MET A 53 -1.49 -1.41 -1.23
C MET A 53 -2.56 -0.81 -0.31
N PHE A 54 -2.27 0.30 0.34
CA PHE A 54 -3.18 1.00 1.24
C PHE A 54 -4.46 1.43 0.52
N SER A 55 -4.36 1.89 -0.74
CA SER A 55 -5.52 2.23 -1.57
C SER A 55 -6.48 1.05 -1.80
N LYS A 56 -5.99 -0.20 -1.70
CA LYS A 56 -6.78 -1.42 -1.85
C LYS A 56 -7.15 -2.06 -0.51
N ARG A 57 -6.33 -1.84 0.54
CA ARG A 57 -6.53 -2.42 1.87
C ARG A 57 -6.06 -1.42 2.95
N PRO A 58 -6.97 -0.55 3.45
CA PRO A 58 -6.63 0.46 4.47
C PRO A 58 -6.21 -0.09 5.84
N LEU A 59 -6.41 -1.39 6.10
CA LEU A 59 -6.01 -2.05 7.34
C LEU A 59 -4.54 -2.51 7.33
N VAL A 60 -3.78 -2.25 6.26
CA VAL A 60 -2.38 -2.66 6.16
C VAL A 60 -1.54 -1.90 7.17
N ARG A 61 -1.02 -2.65 8.14
CA ARG A 61 -0.19 -2.11 9.23
C ARG A 61 0.86 -3.15 9.64
N PRO A 62 1.96 -3.31 8.88
CA PRO A 62 3.11 -4.10 9.31
C PRO A 62 3.58 -3.65 10.69
N ASN A 63 4.14 -4.59 11.46
CA ASN A 63 4.76 -4.23 12.73
C ASN A 63 6.08 -3.49 12.48
N ILE A 64 6.62 -2.84 13.52
CA ILE A 64 7.83 -2.03 13.42
C ILE A 64 9.06 -2.84 12.99
N GLY A 65 9.18 -4.10 13.44
CA GLY A 65 10.26 -4.99 13.01
C GLY A 65 10.21 -5.26 11.50
N PHE A 66 9.03 -5.50 10.95
CA PHE A 66 8.83 -5.69 9.51
C PHE A 66 9.08 -4.40 8.73
N TRP A 67 8.73 -3.23 9.25
CA TRP A 67 9.07 -1.97 8.59
C TRP A 67 10.57 -1.77 8.46
N ARG A 68 11.34 -2.02 9.53
CA ARG A 68 12.81 -1.95 9.49
C ARG A 68 13.38 -2.91 8.44
N GLN A 69 12.85 -4.13 8.39
CA GLN A 69 13.25 -5.12 7.38
C GLN A 69 12.88 -4.71 5.95
N LEU A 70 11.70 -4.12 5.74
CA LEU A 70 11.26 -3.62 4.43
C LEU A 70 12.10 -2.42 3.96
N ILE A 71 12.44 -1.51 4.87
CA ILE A 71 13.31 -0.35 4.60
C ILE A 71 14.69 -0.82 4.15
N GLN A 72 15.30 -1.77 4.88
CA GLN A 72 16.57 -2.36 4.48
C GLN A 72 16.46 -3.08 3.13
N PHE A 73 15.40 -3.87 2.96
CA PHE A 73 15.15 -4.60 1.71
C PHE A 73 15.02 -3.65 0.50
N GLU A 74 14.36 -2.51 0.64
CA GLU A 74 14.26 -1.50 -0.42
C GLU A 74 15.65 -1.03 -0.85
N GLN A 75 16.51 -0.66 0.11
CA GLN A 75 17.87 -0.21 -0.17
C GLN A 75 18.67 -1.26 -0.93
N GLU A 76 18.52 -2.54 -0.53
CA GLU A 76 19.18 -3.68 -1.17
C GLU A 76 18.72 -3.88 -2.62
N VAL A 77 17.41 -3.80 -2.91
CA VAL A 77 16.86 -4.13 -4.25
C VAL A 77 16.78 -2.93 -5.20
N LYS A 78 16.78 -1.70 -4.68
CA LYS A 78 16.74 -0.47 -5.48
C LYS A 78 18.11 0.18 -5.62
N HIS A 79 19.11 -0.27 -4.86
CA HIS A 79 20.46 0.31 -4.86
C HIS A 79 20.43 1.82 -4.63
N GLY A 80 19.60 2.26 -3.67
CA GLY A 80 19.34 3.67 -3.41
C GLY A 80 18.92 3.93 -1.96
N PRO A 81 18.68 5.20 -1.61
CA PRO A 81 18.22 5.56 -0.27
C PRO A 81 16.82 4.98 -0.01
N ALA A 82 16.50 4.73 1.26
CA ALA A 82 15.17 4.32 1.64
C ALA A 82 14.16 5.46 1.41
N SER A 83 12.97 5.12 0.92
CA SER A 83 11.88 6.07 0.70
C SER A 83 10.98 6.25 1.93
N VAL A 84 11.10 5.36 2.91
CA VAL A 84 10.35 5.36 4.18
C VAL A 84 11.34 5.47 5.33
N THR A 85 11.02 6.33 6.29
CA THR A 85 11.86 6.54 7.48
C THR A 85 11.08 6.23 8.76
N MET A 86 11.80 5.80 9.80
CA MET A 86 11.21 5.60 11.12
C MET A 86 11.29 6.91 11.91
N VAL A 87 10.15 7.40 12.37
CA VAL A 87 9.97 8.66 13.09
C VAL A 87 9.28 8.40 14.44
N PHE A 88 9.44 9.32 15.38
CA PHE A 88 8.75 9.26 16.67
C PHE A 88 7.43 10.03 16.59
N ASP A 89 6.36 9.48 17.19
CA ASP A 89 5.11 10.21 17.36
C ASP A 89 5.22 11.25 18.48
N GLU A 90 5.04 12.53 18.16
CA GLU A 90 5.02 13.61 19.16
C GLU A 90 3.72 13.61 19.98
N THR A 91 2.64 13.02 19.46
CA THR A 91 1.31 13.00 20.11
C THR A 91 1.12 11.78 21.02
N GLN A 92 1.89 10.72 20.79
CA GLN A 92 2.00 9.54 21.65
C GLN A 92 3.48 9.30 21.95
N THR A 93 3.98 10.03 22.95
CA THR A 93 5.34 9.92 23.49
C THR A 93 5.75 8.45 23.61
N ASP A 94 6.79 8.06 22.86
CA ASP A 94 7.45 6.74 22.80
C ASP A 94 7.03 5.75 21.69
N GLN A 95 6.15 6.11 20.75
CA GLN A 95 5.85 5.20 19.64
C GLN A 95 6.67 5.50 18.36
N LEU A 96 7.64 4.63 18.06
CA LEU A 96 8.36 4.62 16.78
C LEU A 96 7.41 4.12 15.68
N LEU A 97 7.27 4.87 14.59
CA LEU A 97 6.38 4.55 13.46
C LEU A 97 7.01 4.92 12.11
N PRO A 98 6.60 4.27 11.01
CA PRO A 98 7.03 4.68 9.68
C PRO A 98 6.32 5.96 9.24
N ASP A 99 7.06 6.93 8.71
CA ASP A 99 6.58 8.26 8.30
C ASP A 99 5.40 8.24 7.31
N VAL A 100 5.23 7.17 6.54
CA VAL A 100 4.07 6.96 5.65
C VAL A 100 2.74 6.93 6.40
N TYR A 101 2.72 6.63 7.70
CA TYR A 101 1.51 6.71 8.53
C TYR A 101 1.11 8.15 8.85
N LEU A 102 2.07 9.08 8.95
CA LEU A 102 1.75 10.50 9.21
C LEU A 102 1.02 11.14 8.03
N ASN A 103 1.40 10.75 6.81
CA ASN A 103 0.72 11.19 5.58
C ASN A 103 -0.75 10.68 5.49
N GLN A 104 -1.14 9.70 6.32
CA GLN A 104 -2.52 9.21 6.39
C GLN A 104 -3.40 10.07 7.28
N ALA A 105 -2.83 10.67 8.32
CA ALA A 105 -3.54 11.65 9.14
C ALA A 105 -4.02 12.85 8.31
N ILE A 106 -3.42 13.07 7.13
CA ILE A 106 -3.75 14.14 6.18
C ILE A 106 -4.45 13.60 4.91
N GLN A 107 -5.11 12.44 4.97
CA GLN A 107 -6.11 12.13 3.93
C GLN A 107 -7.43 12.78 4.37
N PRO A 108 -7.89 13.89 3.74
CA PRO A 108 -9.23 14.36 4.01
C PRO A 108 -10.16 13.21 3.65
N MET A 109 -10.91 12.73 4.65
CA MET A 109 -12.03 11.82 4.42
C MET A 109 -12.85 12.46 3.30
N GLN A 110 -12.85 11.87 2.10
CA GLN A 110 -13.57 12.45 0.98
C GLN A 110 -15.02 12.62 1.43
N PRO A 111 -15.56 13.85 1.49
CA PRO A 111 -16.92 14.07 1.95
C PRO A 111 -17.83 13.23 1.07
N ILE A 112 -18.72 12.43 1.67
CA ILE A 112 -19.67 11.56 0.95
C ILE A 112 -20.43 12.36 -0.13
N TRP A 113 -20.65 13.65 0.14
CA TRP A 113 -21.21 14.64 -0.79
C TRP A 113 -20.48 14.72 -2.13
N ILE A 114 -19.14 14.67 -2.18
CA ILE A 114 -18.37 14.73 -3.44
C ILE A 114 -18.67 13.50 -4.29
N THR A 115 -18.70 12.32 -3.69
CA THR A 115 -19.07 11.06 -4.37
C THR A 115 -20.51 11.10 -4.87
N LEU A 116 -21.44 11.60 -4.04
CA LEU A 116 -22.85 11.77 -4.43
C LEU A 116 -23.03 12.79 -5.57
N LEU A 117 -22.23 13.86 -5.59
CA LEU A 117 -22.30 14.91 -6.62
C LEU A 117 -21.80 14.39 -7.97
N VAL A 118 -20.72 13.60 -7.98
CA VAL A 118 -20.20 12.96 -9.20
C VAL A 118 -21.20 11.93 -9.75
N VAL A 119 -21.75 11.07 -8.89
CA VAL A 119 -22.79 10.09 -9.29
C VAL A 119 -24.05 10.81 -9.79
N GLY A 120 -24.47 11.87 -9.10
CA GLY A 120 -25.62 12.69 -9.49
C GLY A 120 -25.42 13.37 -10.85
N ALA A 121 -24.24 13.94 -11.11
CA ALA A 121 -23.90 14.56 -12.39
C ALA A 121 -23.88 13.53 -13.53
N VAL A 122 -23.32 12.34 -13.30
CA VAL A 122 -23.33 11.23 -14.28
C VAL A 122 -24.77 10.78 -14.57
N LEU A 123 -25.62 10.61 -13.55
CA LEU A 123 -27.02 10.24 -13.74
C LEU A 123 -27.81 11.31 -14.49
N LEU A 124 -27.59 12.60 -14.20
CA LEU A 124 -28.22 13.72 -14.91
C LEU A 124 -27.77 13.77 -16.37
N PHE A 125 -26.48 13.53 -16.63
CA PHE A 125 -25.92 13.49 -17.98
C PHE A 125 -26.47 12.30 -18.78
N LEU A 126 -26.53 11.11 -18.19
CA LEU A 126 -27.15 9.94 -18.80
C LEU A 126 -28.64 10.16 -19.07
N ARG A 127 -29.36 10.77 -18.13
CA ARG A 127 -30.78 11.11 -18.31
C ARG A 127 -30.97 12.10 -19.46
N TYR A 128 -30.11 13.12 -19.55
CA TYR A 128 -30.12 14.09 -20.64
C TYR A 128 -29.89 13.45 -22.01
N ILE A 129 -28.94 12.51 -22.11
CA ILE A 129 -28.68 11.75 -23.35
C ILE A 129 -29.88 10.87 -23.71
N ILE A 130 -30.52 10.21 -22.75
CA ILE A 130 -31.65 9.28 -23.00
C ILE A 130 -32.93 10.04 -23.42
N THR A 131 -33.11 11.28 -22.98
CA THR A 131 -34.30 12.10 -23.29
C THR A 131 -34.16 13.00 -24.52
N ARG A 132 -33.07 12.87 -25.29
CA ARG A 132 -32.86 13.52 -26.59
C ARG A 132 -32.79 12.48 -27.70
#